data_AF-A0AAJ2T1I1-F1
#
_entry.id   AF-A0AAJ2T1I1-F1
#
_cell.length_a   1.000
_cell.length_b   1.000
_cell.length_c   1.000
_cell.angle_alpha   90.00
_cell.angle_beta   90.00
_cell.angle_gamma   90.00
#
_symmetry.space_group_name_H-M   'P 1'
#
loop_
_entity.id
_entity.type
_entity.pdbx_description
1 polymer ?
#
loop_
_entity_poly.entity_id
_entity_poly.type
_entity_poly.pdbx_seq_one_letter_code
_entity_poly.pdbx_strand_id
1 'polypeptide(L)' 'MSEDHETTVPTTDQTEAVEGLEARLLQIEQQPLGDRAAAFGEVHDELRDVLEGAAADGPEGS' A
#
# COMPACT_ATOMS: atom_id res chain seq x y z
N MET A 1 0.05 -25.19 -16.95
CA MET A 1 0.83 -24.78 -15.76
C MET A 1 -0.10 -23.87 -15.00
N SER A 2 -0.76 -24.40 -13.97
CA SER A 2 -1.57 -23.56 -13.09
C SER A 2 -0.56 -22.77 -12.27
N GLU A 3 -0.52 -21.46 -12.48
CA GLU A 3 0.15 -20.55 -11.58
C GLU A 3 -0.55 -20.72 -10.23
N ASP A 4 0.06 -21.47 -9.32
CA ASP A 4 -0.21 -21.38 -7.89
C ASP A 4 -0.19 -19.88 -7.60
N HIS A 5 -1.36 -19.28 -7.35
CA HIS A 5 -1.41 -17.98 -6.68
C HIS A 5 -0.82 -18.25 -5.31
N GLU A 6 0.51 -18.13 -5.21
CA GLU A 6 1.21 -17.98 -3.96
C GLU A 6 0.43 -16.89 -3.22
N THR A 7 -0.37 -17.31 -2.24
CA THR A 7 -1.00 -16.38 -1.32
C THR A 7 0.15 -15.89 -0.47
N THR A 8 0.86 -14.88 -0.99
CA THR A 8 1.90 -14.20 -0.24
C THR A 8 1.20 -13.60 0.97
N VAL A 9 1.58 -14.12 2.14
CA VAL A 9 1.00 -13.64 3.39
C VAL A 9 1.52 -12.22 3.54
N PRO A 10 0.64 -11.21 3.68
CA PRO A 10 1.09 -9.83 3.80
C PRO A 10 2.04 -9.71 4.99
N THR A 11 3.13 -8.97 4.83
CA THR A 11 4.05 -8.66 5.93
C THR A 11 3.34 -7.79 6.97
N THR A 12 3.91 -7.68 8.17
CA THR A 12 3.39 -6.79 9.21
C THR A 12 3.27 -5.35 8.71
N ASP A 13 4.29 -4.85 8.00
CA ASP A 13 4.27 -3.49 7.43
C ASP A 13 3.14 -3.30 6.41
N GLN A 14 2.87 -4.30 5.57
CA GLN A 14 1.74 -4.27 4.64
C GLN A 14 0.39 -4.24 5.37
N THR A 15 0.28 -4.94 6.50
CA THR A 15 -0.94 -4.98 7.31
C THR A 15 -1.18 -3.65 8.03
N GLU A 16 -0.13 -3.05 8.56
CA GLU A 16 -0.20 -1.72 9.20
C GLU A 16 -0.53 -0.62 8.18
N ALA A 17 0.04 -0.69 6.97
CA ALA A 17 -0.23 0.30 5.91
C ALA A 17 -1.69 0.30 5.41
N VAL A 18 -2.36 -0.85 5.43
CA VAL A 18 -3.79 -0.95 5.08
C VAL A 18 -4.73 -0.68 6.26
N GLU A 19 -4.22 -0.67 7.49
CA GLU A 19 -5.00 -0.37 8.68
C GLU A 19 -5.51 1.07 8.62
N GLY A 20 -6.84 1.25 8.62
CA GLY A 20 -7.46 2.58 8.56
C GLY A 20 -7.38 3.26 7.19
N LEU A 21 -6.89 2.60 6.14
CA LEU A 21 -6.79 3.14 4.78
C LEU A 21 -8.16 3.60 4.26
N GLU A 22 -9.23 2.84 4.50
CA GLU A 22 -10.59 3.19 4.10
C GLU A 22 -11.03 4.55 4.70
N ALA A 23 -10.76 4.76 6.00
CA ALA A 23 -11.11 6.01 6.66
C ALA A 23 -10.31 7.20 6.10
N ARG A 24 -9.03 6.99 5.77
CA ARG A 24 -8.18 8.01 5.12
C ARG A 24 -8.70 8.36 3.72
N LEU A 25 -9.04 7.37 2.90
CA LEU A 25 -9.61 7.60 1.57
C LEU A 25 -10.93 8.36 1.65
N LEU A 26 -11.80 7.99 2.59
CA LEU A 26 -13.08 8.69 2.81
C LEU A 26 -12.87 10.15 3.23
N GLN A 27 -11.84 10.45 4.02
CA GLN A 27 -11.49 11.83 4.36
C GLN A 27 -11.01 12.63 3.14
N ILE A 28 -10.22 12.03 2.25
CA ILE A 28 -9.77 12.67 1.01
C ILE A 28 -10.97 12.98 0.10
N GLU A 29 -11.94 12.07 0.02
CA GLU A 29 -13.16 12.28 -0.75
C GLU A 29 -14.04 13.44 -0.23
N GLN A 30 -13.84 13.89 1.01
CA GLN A 30 -14.54 15.07 1.54
C GLN A 30 -13.81 16.39 1.23
N GLN A 31 -12.60 16.35 0.69
CA GLN A 31 -11.84 17.54 0.31
C GLN A 31 -12.37 18.17 -1.00
N PRO A 32 -12.07 19.46 -1.25
CA PRO A 32 -12.31 20.09 -2.54
C PRO A 32 -11.67 19.29 -3.68
N LEU A 33 -12.35 19.22 -4.84
CA LEU A 33 -11.93 18.40 -5.97
C LEU A 33 -10.48 18.67 -6.41
N GLY A 34 -10.03 19.93 -6.32
CA GLY A 34 -8.67 20.33 -6.68
C GLY A 34 -7.57 19.75 -5.79
N ASP A 35 -7.89 19.40 -4.54
CA ASP A 35 -6.92 18.93 -3.55
C ASP A 35 -6.81 17.40 -3.52
N ARG A 36 -7.86 16.70 -3.99
CA ARG A 36 -7.94 15.22 -3.93
C ARG A 36 -6.80 14.53 -4.65
N ALA A 37 -6.42 15.02 -5.83
CA ALA A 37 -5.39 14.38 -6.65
C ALA A 37 -4.04 14.34 -5.93
N ALA A 38 -3.67 15.43 -5.25
CA ALA A 38 -2.43 15.48 -4.46
C ALA A 38 -2.51 14.53 -3.26
N ALA A 39 -3.62 14.58 -2.51
CA ALA A 39 -3.80 13.74 -1.33
C ALA A 39 -3.86 12.23 -1.64
N PHE A 40 -4.48 11.83 -2.76
CA PHE A 40 -4.41 10.44 -3.22
C PHE A 40 -3.01 10.05 -3.70
N GLY A 41 -2.25 10.98 -4.28
CA GLY A 41 -0.86 10.76 -4.65
C GLY A 41 0.01 10.40 -3.44
N GLU A 42 -0.14 11.12 -2.33
CA GLU A 42 0.58 10.83 -1.09
C GLU A 42 0.28 9.43 -0.55
N VAL A 43 -1.00 9.03 -0.51
CA VAL A 43 -1.41 7.69 -0.08
C VAL A 43 -0.84 6.61 -1.02
N HIS A 44 -0.85 6.86 -2.33
CA HIS A 44 -0.30 5.93 -3.31
C HIS A 44 1.21 5.75 -3.11
N ASP A 45 1.96 6.84 -2.93
CA ASP A 45 3.41 6.77 -2.74
C ASP A 45 3.78 6.02 -1.45
N GLU A 46 3.05 6.23 -0.36
CA GLU A 46 3.21 5.46 0.89
C GLU A 46 3.00 3.96 0.67
N LEU A 47 1.91 3.58 0.00
CA LEU A 47 1.62 2.17 -0.29
C LEU A 47 2.65 1.56 -1.24
N ARG A 48 3.12 2.33 -2.24
CA ARG A 48 4.17 1.89 -3.15
C ARG A 48 5.46 1.62 -2.38
N ASP A 49 5.86 2.52 -1.50
CA ASP A 49 7.10 2.37 -0.73
C ASP A 49 7.03 1.16 0.22
N VAL A 50 5.87 0.83 0.78
CA VAL A 50 5.67 -0.39 1.58
C VAL A 50 5.79 -1.65 0.73
N LEU A 51 5.19 -1.66 -0.47
CA LEU A 51 5.24 -2.80 -1.38
C LEU A 51 6.64 -3.02 -1.97
N GLU A 52 7.31 -1.94 -2.38
CA GLU A 52 8.67 -1.97 -2.93
C GLU A 52 9.74 -2.21 -1.85
N GLY A 53 9.53 -1.68 -0.64
CA GLY A 53 10.40 -1.90 0.51
C GLY A 53 10.31 -3.32 1.07
N ALA A 54 9.11 -3.90 1.14
CA ALA A 54 8.94 -5.30 1.53
C ALA A 54 9.58 -6.30 0.55
N ALA A 55 9.75 -5.91 -0.72
CA ALA A 55 10.46 -6.72 -1.72
C ALA A 55 11.99 -6.75 -1.52
N ALA A 56 12.57 -5.78 -0.80
CA ALA A 56 14.00 -5.70 -0.55
C ALA A 56 14.50 -6.59 0.60
N ASP A 57 13.60 -7.01 1.50
CA ASP A 57 13.89 -7.90 2.65
C ASP A 57 13.55 -9.38 2.38
N GLY A 58 13.33 -9.75 1.11
CA GLY A 58 13.21 -11.15 0.69
C GLY A 58 14.52 -11.94 0.93
N PRO A 59 14.47 -13.25 1.25
CA PRO A 59 15.61 -14.04 1.73
C PRO A 59 16.61 -14.43 0.61
N GLU A 60 17.03 -13.50 -0.22
CA GLU A 60 18.03 -13.70 -1.28
C GLU A 60 19.22 -12.76 -1.05
N GLY A 61 19.87 -12.92 0.09
CA GLY A 61 21.01 -12.10 0.50
C GLY A 61 21.86 -12.78 1.57
N SER A 62 22.38 -13.98 1.31
CA SER A 62 23.51 -14.59 2.04
C SER A 62 24.22 -15.62 1.19
#